data_AF-A0A842IAP2-F1
#
_entry.id   AF-A0A842IAP2-F1
#
_cell.length_a   1.000
_cell.length_b   1.000
_cell.length_c   1.000
_cell.angle_alpha   90.00
_cell.angle_beta   90.00
_cell.angle_gamma   90.00
#
_symmetry.space_group_name_H-M   'P 1'
#
loop_
_entity.id
_entity.type
_entity.pdbx_description
1 polymer ?
#
loop_
_entity_poly.entity_id
_entity_poly.type
_entity_poly.pdbx_seq_one_letter_code
_entity_poly.pdbx_strand_id
1 'polypeptide(L)'
;MDQPRTVKPKIIPPTPEEDEAINRGIASDPDTYEWTDENFARARPVWDFPELVEILQKHGKLGRPPLPEAMRKQRVTLHLDRDVLNALKAEGKGWQTRANAALRRALGL
;
A
#
# COMPACT_ATOMS: atom_id res chain seq x y z
N MET A 1 4.82 10.19 -24.59
CA MET A 1 4.32 8.85 -24.19
C MET A 1 3.61 8.97 -22.85
N ASP A 2 2.28 8.95 -22.91
CA ASP A 2 1.36 8.94 -21.78
C ASP A 2 1.56 7.64 -21.01
N GLN A 3 2.03 7.71 -19.76
CA GLN A 3 2.04 6.51 -18.94
C GLN A 3 0.63 6.25 -18.45
N PRO A 4 0.14 5.00 -18.58
CA PRO A 4 -1.21 4.69 -18.15
C PRO A 4 -1.32 5.09 -16.68
N ARG A 5 -2.25 6.03 -16.43
CA ARG A 5 -2.71 6.34 -15.08
C ARG A 5 -2.98 5.00 -14.42
N THR A 6 -2.44 4.74 -13.24
CA THR A 6 -2.85 3.59 -12.43
C THR A 6 -4.34 3.74 -12.23
N VAL A 7 -5.13 3.04 -13.04
CA VAL A 7 -6.58 2.99 -12.93
C VAL A 7 -6.82 2.42 -11.54
N LYS A 8 -7.48 3.19 -10.68
CA LYS A 8 -7.89 2.67 -9.38
C LYS A 8 -8.66 1.37 -9.67
N PRO A 9 -8.33 0.24 -9.02
CA PRO A 9 -9.08 -0.99 -9.22
C PRO A 9 -10.56 -0.68 -9.06
N LYS A 10 -11.36 -1.02 -10.08
CA LYS A 10 -12.82 -0.88 -9.96
C LYS A 10 -13.26 -1.91 -8.93
N ILE A 11 -13.79 -1.44 -7.80
CA ILE A 11 -14.42 -2.34 -6.82
C ILE A 11 -15.65 -2.93 -7.51
N ILE A 12 -15.72 -4.25 -7.58
CA ILE A 12 -16.87 -5.00 -8.10
C ILE A 12 -17.61 -5.50 -6.86
N PRO A 13 -18.77 -4.93 -6.51
CA PRO A 13 -19.58 -5.45 -5.41
C PRO A 13 -20.18 -6.81 -5.81
N PRO A 14 -20.48 -7.70 -4.85
CA PRO A 14 -21.21 -8.93 -5.13
C PRO A 14 -22.58 -8.65 -5.76
N THR A 15 -23.03 -9.57 -6.59
CA THR A 15 -24.42 -9.65 -7.06
C THR A 15 -25.33 -10.21 -5.96
N PRO A 16 -26.66 -10.03 -6.05
CA PRO A 16 -27.59 -10.61 -5.07
C PRO A 16 -27.45 -12.13 -4.89
N GLU A 17 -27.22 -12.86 -5.99
CA GLU A 17 -27.01 -14.31 -5.96
C GLU A 17 -25.70 -14.69 -5.23
N GLU A 18 -24.65 -13.90 -5.43
CA GLU A 18 -23.37 -14.07 -4.72
C GLU A 18 -23.51 -13.72 -3.23
N ASP A 19 -24.24 -12.66 -2.89
CA ASP A 19 -24.53 -12.30 -1.49
C ASP A 19 -25.33 -13.41 -0.78
N GLU A 20 -26.34 -13.98 -1.43
CA GLU A 20 -27.07 -15.13 -0.88
C GLU A 20 -26.17 -16.34 -0.66
N ALA A 21 -25.24 -16.62 -1.60
CA ALA A 21 -24.29 -17.70 -1.45
C ALA A 21 -23.32 -17.47 -0.28
N ILE A 22 -22.83 -16.24 -0.12
CA ILE A 22 -21.99 -15.82 1.01
C ILE A 22 -22.75 -16.01 2.34
N ASN A 23 -23.99 -15.54 2.43
CA ASN A 23 -24.82 -15.66 3.63
C ASN A 23 -25.11 -17.11 4.00
N ARG A 24 -25.36 -18.00 3.03
CA ARG A 24 -25.48 -19.44 3.29
C ARG A 24 -24.19 -20.04 3.85
N GLY A 25 -23.04 -19.61 3.32
CA GLY A 25 -21.73 -20.01 3.82
C GLY A 25 -21.55 -19.64 5.29
N ILE A 26 -21.76 -18.35 5.61
CA ILE A 26 -21.71 -17.79 6.97
C ILE A 26 -22.64 -18.59 7.91
N ALA A 27 -23.89 -18.83 7.52
CA ALA A 27 -24.87 -19.55 8.35
C ALA A 27 -24.54 -21.05 8.55
N SER A 28 -23.73 -21.65 7.67
CA SER A 28 -23.35 -23.06 7.76
C SER A 28 -22.07 -23.30 8.55
N ASP A 29 -21.29 -22.26 8.82
CA ASP A 29 -20.02 -22.35 9.53
C ASP A 29 -20.26 -22.28 11.06
N PRO A 30 -19.99 -23.37 11.82
CA PRO A 30 -20.21 -23.38 13.26
C PRO A 30 -19.26 -22.46 14.05
N ASP A 31 -18.15 -22.04 13.45
CA ASP A 31 -17.18 -21.12 14.07
C ASP A 31 -17.48 -19.65 13.75
N THR A 32 -18.45 -19.39 12.86
CA THR A 32 -18.84 -18.03 12.52
C THR A 32 -19.58 -17.37 13.69
N TYR A 33 -19.08 -16.21 14.12
CA TYR A 33 -19.71 -15.36 15.12
C TYR A 33 -20.11 -14.02 14.50
N GLU A 34 -21.40 -13.85 14.23
CA GLU A 34 -21.96 -12.58 13.77
C GLU A 34 -22.19 -11.63 14.94
N TRP A 35 -21.72 -10.38 14.80
CA TRP A 35 -21.93 -9.36 15.81
C TRP A 35 -23.36 -8.87 15.81
N THR A 36 -23.99 -8.92 16.98
CA THR A 36 -25.32 -8.33 17.20
C THR A 36 -25.24 -6.81 17.39
N ASP A 37 -26.38 -6.13 17.27
CA ASP A 37 -26.48 -4.69 17.58
C ASP A 37 -26.01 -4.36 19.00
N GLU A 38 -26.25 -5.24 19.97
CA GLU A 38 -25.77 -5.09 21.34
C GLU A 38 -24.24 -5.22 21.42
N ASN A 39 -23.62 -6.08 20.57
CA ASN A 39 -22.16 -6.15 20.47
C ASN A 39 -21.56 -4.84 19.92
N PHE A 40 -22.21 -4.21 18.95
CA PHE A 40 -21.79 -2.90 18.46
C PHE A 40 -22.00 -1.80 19.51
N ALA A 41 -23.13 -1.83 20.23
CA ALA A 41 -23.43 -0.84 21.26
C ALA A 41 -22.42 -0.86 22.44
N ARG A 42 -21.89 -2.04 22.79
CA ARG A 42 -20.85 -2.19 23.83
C ARG A 42 -19.42 -1.99 23.31
N ALA A 43 -19.23 -1.79 22.01
CA ALA A 43 -17.90 -1.61 21.44
C ALA A 43 -17.29 -0.30 21.96
N ARG A 44 -16.04 -0.38 22.41
CA ARG A 44 -15.27 0.76 22.90
C ARG A 44 -14.08 1.00 21.99
N PRO A 45 -13.67 2.25 21.81
CA PRO A 45 -12.52 2.53 20.98
C PRO A 45 -11.23 1.99 21.60
N VAL A 46 -10.21 1.70 20.77
CA VAL A 46 -8.99 1.03 21.23
C VAL A 46 -8.22 1.81 22.32
N TRP A 47 -8.35 3.14 22.36
CA TRP A 47 -7.69 3.99 23.36
C TRP A 47 -8.23 3.82 24.78
N ASP A 48 -9.40 3.18 24.92
CA ASP A 48 -9.96 2.82 26.21
C ASP A 48 -9.28 1.59 26.86
N PHE A 49 -8.34 0.94 26.16
CA PHE A 49 -7.64 -0.27 26.58
C PHE A 49 -6.13 -0.02 26.70
N PRO A 50 -5.61 0.34 27.88
CA PRO A 50 -4.21 0.76 28.06
C PRO A 50 -3.17 -0.24 27.55
N GLU A 51 -3.39 -1.54 27.77
CA GLU A 51 -2.49 -2.61 27.30
C GLU A 51 -2.41 -2.67 25.77
N LEU A 52 -3.53 -2.50 25.07
CA LEU A 52 -3.56 -2.47 23.61
C LEU A 52 -2.88 -1.22 23.06
N VAL A 53 -3.05 -0.08 23.73
CA VAL A 53 -2.36 1.16 23.40
C VAL A 53 -0.85 0.98 23.53
N GLU A 54 -0.37 0.34 24.60
CA GLU A 54 1.05 0.09 24.81
C GLU A 54 1.64 -0.80 23.71
N ILE A 55 0.94 -1.88 23.33
CA ILE A 55 1.32 -2.75 22.22
C ILE A 55 1.37 -1.95 20.91
N LEU A 56 0.33 -1.17 20.62
CA LEU A 56 0.27 -0.34 19.42
C LEU A 56 1.33 0.75 19.39
N GLN A 57 1.78 1.28 20.53
CA GLN A 57 2.87 2.25 20.60
C GLN A 57 4.23 1.58 20.39
N LYS A 58 4.48 0.44 21.05
CA LYS A 58 5.74 -0.32 20.95
C LYS A 58 5.98 -0.87 19.54
N HIS A 59 4.93 -1.33 18.88
CA HIS A 59 4.99 -1.86 17.51
C HIS A 59 4.58 -0.81 16.47
N GLY A 60 4.53 0.45 16.90
CA GLY A 60 3.67 1.51 16.37
C GLY A 60 4.04 2.19 15.07
N LYS A 61 4.01 1.44 13.98
CA LYS A 61 3.48 1.99 12.72
C LYS A 61 2.61 0.94 12.05
N LEU A 62 1.29 1.14 12.06
CA LEU A 62 0.38 0.50 11.11
C LEU A 62 0.82 0.93 9.70
N GLY A 63 1.54 0.05 9.02
CA GLY A 63 2.10 0.28 7.69
C GLY A 63 3.20 -0.72 7.36
N ARG A 64 3.56 -0.82 6.07
CA ARG A 64 4.71 -1.64 5.65
C ARG A 64 5.97 -1.14 6.39
N PRO A 65 6.75 -2.03 7.03
CA PRO A 65 8.02 -1.64 7.65
C PRO A 65 8.89 -0.84 6.67
N PRO A 66 9.56 0.23 7.12
CA PRO A 66 10.46 0.96 6.23
C PRO A 66 11.54 0.01 5.70
N LEU A 67 12.00 0.22 4.46
CA LEU A 67 13.11 -0.56 3.94
C LEU A 67 14.35 -0.41 4.85
N PRO A 68 15.15 -1.48 5.02
CA PRO A 68 16.45 -1.38 5.68
C PRO A 68 17.28 -0.26 5.07
N GLU A 69 18.10 0.41 5.88
CA GLU A 69 18.86 1.59 5.43
C GLU A 69 19.74 1.30 4.21
N ALA A 70 20.41 0.14 4.19
CA ALA A 70 21.21 -0.33 3.06
C ALA A 70 20.43 -0.50 1.74
N MET A 71 19.10 -0.62 1.80
CA MET A 71 18.22 -0.81 0.65
C MET A 71 17.49 0.48 0.26
N ARG A 72 17.60 1.55 1.04
CA ARG A 72 16.93 2.83 0.76
C ARG A 72 17.71 3.63 -0.27
N LYS A 73 17.01 4.19 -1.25
CA LYS A 73 17.58 5.18 -2.17
C LYS A 73 17.76 6.51 -1.43
N GLN A 74 18.94 7.12 -1.55
CA GLN A 74 19.19 8.45 -1.00
C GLN A 74 18.67 9.53 -1.96
N ARG A 75 17.94 10.52 -1.42
CA ARG A 75 17.50 11.68 -2.19
C ARG A 75 18.67 12.67 -2.29
N VAL A 76 18.98 13.09 -3.51
CA VAL A 76 20.00 14.10 -3.80
C VAL A 76 19.42 15.22 -4.65
N THR A 77 20.01 16.41 -4.56
CA THR A 77 19.71 17.56 -5.44
C THR A 77 20.84 17.67 -6.46
N LEU A 78 20.52 17.52 -7.75
CA LEU A 78 21.48 17.56 -8.86
C LEU A 78 20.91 18.39 -10.01
N HIS A 79 21.75 19.23 -10.62
CA HIS A 79 21.44 19.92 -11.88
C HIS A 79 21.95 19.06 -13.04
N LEU A 80 21.11 18.87 -14.06
CA LEU A 80 21.45 18.17 -15.29
C LEU A 80 21.28 19.12 -16.46
N ASP A 81 22.11 18.96 -17.49
CA ASP A 81 21.94 19.68 -18.74
C ASP A 81 20.56 19.39 -19.36
N ARG A 82 20.06 20.38 -20.11
CA ARG A 82 18.68 20.37 -20.61
C ARG A 82 18.43 19.18 -21.55
N ASP A 83 19.37 18.93 -22.45
CA ASP A 83 19.35 17.84 -23.42
C ASP A 83 19.36 16.46 -22.73
N VAL A 84 20.19 16.29 -21.70
CA VAL A 84 20.24 15.07 -20.88
C VAL A 84 18.89 14.83 -20.20
N LEU A 85 18.31 15.86 -19.57
CA LEU A 85 17.00 15.73 -18.92
C LEU A 85 15.89 15.38 -19.92
N ASN A 86 15.93 15.98 -21.11
CA ASN A 86 14.99 15.68 -22.19
C ASN A 86 15.14 14.23 -22.67
N ALA A 87 16.37 13.75 -22.90
CA ALA A 87 16.64 12.39 -23.31
C ALA A 87 16.14 11.36 -22.29
N LEU A 88 16.41 11.58 -21.00
CA LEU A 88 15.94 10.67 -19.93
C LEU A 88 14.40 10.60 -19.89
N LYS A 89 13.73 11.75 -20.04
CA LYS A 89 12.27 11.87 -19.96
C LYS A 89 11.53 11.48 -21.24
N ALA A 90 12.22 11.29 -22.37
CA ALA A 90 11.60 11.02 -23.68
C ALA A 90 10.62 9.82 -23.64
N GLU A 91 11.01 8.75 -22.95
CA GLU A 91 10.21 7.53 -22.77
C GLU A 91 9.16 7.63 -21.63
N GLY A 92 8.94 8.80 -21.06
CA GLY A 92 7.90 9.04 -20.04
C GLY A 92 8.26 8.54 -18.64
N LYS A 93 7.25 8.13 -17.85
CA LYS A 93 7.46 7.69 -16.44
C LYS A 93 8.43 6.51 -16.34
N GLY A 94 9.01 6.33 -15.16
CA GLY A 94 10.14 5.42 -14.96
C GLY A 94 11.49 5.98 -15.40
N TRP A 95 11.56 7.21 -15.94
CA TRP A 95 12.83 7.82 -16.33
C TRP A 95 13.86 7.91 -15.20
N GLN A 96 13.44 8.14 -13.95
CA GLN A 96 14.35 8.16 -12.80
C GLN A 96 14.94 6.77 -12.52
N THR A 97 14.16 5.71 -12.71
CA THR A 97 14.64 4.32 -12.58
C THR A 97 15.66 4.01 -13.67
N ARG A 98 15.38 4.40 -14.91
CA ARG A 98 16.34 4.26 -16.03
C ARG A 98 17.60 5.08 -15.82
N ALA A 99 17.47 6.31 -15.32
CA ALA A 99 18.60 7.19 -14.98
C ALA A 99 19.49 6.53 -13.92
N ASN A 100 18.91 6.03 -12.83
CA ASN A 100 19.67 5.32 -11.80
C ASN A 100 20.37 4.07 -12.37
N ALA A 101 19.69 3.30 -13.22
CA ALA A 101 20.30 2.13 -13.86
C ALA A 101 21.47 2.52 -14.80
N ALA A 102 21.37 3.63 -15.53
CA ALA A 102 22.45 4.15 -16.36
C ALA A 102 23.65 4.59 -15.52
N LEU A 103 23.42 5.28 -14.40
CA LEU A 103 24.48 5.69 -13.46
C LEU A 103 25.18 4.48 -12.84
N ARG A 104 24.42 3.44 -12.45
CA ARG A 104 25.00 2.19 -11.94
C ARG A 104 25.92 1.54 -12.97
N ARG A 105 25.45 1.38 -14.22
CA ARG A 105 26.27 0.84 -15.31
C ARG A 105 27.55 1.66 -15.53
N ALA A 106 27.45 3.00 -15.53
CA ALA A 106 28.61 3.88 -15.71
C ALA A 106 29.65 3.78 -14.58
N LEU A 107 29.20 3.42 -13.37
CA LEU A 107 30.05 3.23 -12.19
C LEU A 107 30.47 1.77 -11.96
N GLY A 108 30.03 0.83 -12.81
CA GLY A 108 30.28 -0.61 -12.62
C GLY A 108 29.52 -1.25 -11.46
N LEU A 109 28.36 -0.71 -11.08
CA LEU A 109 27.48 -1.17 -9.99
C LEU A 109 26.27 -1.99 -10.49
#